data_AF-A0A957BAK7-F1
#
_entry.id   AF-A0A957BAK7-F1
#
_cell.length_a   1.000
_cell.length_b   1.000
_cell.length_c   1.000
_cell.angle_alpha   90.00
_cell.angle_beta   90.00
_cell.angle_gamma   90.00
#
_symmetry.space_group_name_H-M   'P 1'
#
loop_
_entity.id
_entity.type
_entity.pdbx_description
1 polymer ?
#
loop_
_entity_poly.entity_id
_entity_poly.type
_entity_poly.pdbx_seq_one_letter_code
_entity_poly.pdbx_strand_id
1 'polypeptide(L)'
;FINGEMVQVAHWLNDNTPEDAIIAAHDIGAIGYFTERQLVDMAGLITPDLVPFLAHEPSLFAYLRNFGAQYLVTAPGWPYEEIVGISGAQVVYSTNYAWTIEQGLNNMTVYEFVPIGP
;
A
#
# COMPACT_ATOMS: atom_id res chain seq x y z
N PHE A 1 -15.09 4.78 -2.48
CA PHE A 1 -14.27 3.65 -2.96
C PHE A 1 -13.68 3.91 -4.34
N ILE A 2 -14.16 3.32 -5.45
CA ILE A 2 -13.44 3.36 -6.76
C ILE A 2 -13.28 4.79 -7.31
N ASN A 3 -14.38 5.50 -7.60
CA ASN A 3 -14.31 6.83 -8.26
C ASN A 3 -13.82 7.97 -7.35
N GLY A 4 -13.47 7.69 -6.09
CA GLY A 4 -13.11 8.69 -5.09
C GLY A 4 -11.75 8.41 -4.49
N GLU A 5 -11.65 7.45 -3.58
CA GLU A 5 -10.43 7.21 -2.80
C GLU A 5 -9.30 6.58 -3.61
N MET A 6 -9.60 5.52 -4.37
CA MET A 6 -8.56 4.80 -5.11
C MET A 6 -7.95 5.66 -6.21
N VAL A 7 -8.78 6.43 -6.92
CA VAL A 7 -8.33 7.38 -7.96
C VAL A 7 -7.55 8.53 -7.36
N GLN A 8 -7.98 9.09 -6.21
CA GLN A 8 -7.23 10.13 -5.52
C GLN A 8 -5.84 9.65 -5.06
N VAL A 9 -5.78 8.44 -4.49
CA VAL A 9 -4.49 7.83 -4.12
C VAL A 9 -3.61 7.62 -5.34
N ALA A 10 -4.16 7.11 -6.45
CA ALA A 10 -3.40 6.89 -7.69
C ALA A 10 -2.79 8.19 -8.25
N HIS A 11 -3.58 9.27 -8.29
CA HIS A 11 -3.08 10.58 -8.71
C HIS A 11 -2.02 11.12 -7.75
N TRP A 12 -2.26 11.00 -6.44
CA TRP A 12 -1.29 11.41 -5.44
C TRP A 12 0.05 10.67 -5.61
N LEU A 13 0.02 9.35 -5.83
CA LEU A 13 1.22 8.54 -6.09
C LEU A 13 1.96 9.04 -7.33
N ASN A 14 1.27 9.31 -8.44
CA ASN A 14 1.91 9.80 -9.65
C ASN A 14 2.60 11.16 -9.44
N ASP A 15 1.99 12.05 -8.65
CA ASP A 15 2.50 13.41 -8.42
C ASP A 15 3.59 13.48 -7.34
N ASN A 16 3.66 12.50 -6.43
CA ASN A 16 4.46 12.59 -5.19
C ASN A 16 5.48 11.46 -5.00
N THR A 17 5.49 10.43 -5.85
CA THR A 17 6.50 9.36 -5.78
C THR A 17 7.36 9.30 -7.05
N PRO A 18 8.62 8.83 -6.94
CA PRO A 18 9.47 8.57 -8.11
C PRO A 18 8.79 7.67 -9.14
N GLU A 19 9.13 7.86 -10.42
CA GLU A 19 8.54 7.07 -11.52
C GLU A 19 8.90 5.58 -11.44
N ASP A 20 10.04 5.25 -10.85
CA ASP A 20 10.54 3.89 -10.61
C ASP A 20 10.18 3.36 -9.21
N ALA A 21 9.33 4.06 -8.47
CA ALA A 21 8.88 3.62 -7.16
C ALA A 21 8.06 2.33 -7.26
N ILE A 22 8.37 1.37 -6.39
CA ILE A 22 7.61 0.14 -6.23
C ILE A 22 6.62 0.32 -5.09
N ILE A 23 5.33 0.12 -5.38
CA ILE A 23 4.22 0.34 -4.46
C ILE A 23 3.58 -1.00 -4.11
N ALA A 24 3.55 -1.36 -2.84
CA ALA A 24 2.75 -2.46 -2.33
C ALA A 24 1.33 -1.98 -2.06
N ALA A 25 0.31 -2.58 -2.69
CA ALA A 25 -1.08 -2.14 -2.54
C ALA A 25 -2.03 -3.33 -2.39
N HIS A 26 -3.00 -3.23 -1.47
CA HIS A 26 -4.05 -4.25 -1.32
C HIS A 26 -5.02 -4.25 -2.50
N ASP A 27 -5.59 -3.08 -2.81
CA ASP A 27 -6.53 -2.94 -3.93
C ASP A 27 -5.82 -2.37 -5.16
N ILE A 28 -5.31 -3.26 -6.02
CA ILE A 28 -4.59 -2.86 -7.23
C ILE A 28 -5.48 -2.46 -8.42
N GLY A 29 -6.81 -2.60 -8.34
CA GLY A 29 -7.70 -2.39 -9.48
C GLY A 29 -7.64 -0.96 -10.05
N ALA A 30 -8.26 0.00 -9.36
CA ALA A 30 -8.22 1.39 -9.78
C ALA A 30 -6.83 2.02 -9.57
N ILE A 31 -6.11 1.62 -8.51
CA ILE A 31 -4.74 2.10 -8.30
C ILE A 31 -3.86 1.72 -9.50
N GLY A 32 -3.80 0.44 -9.87
CA GLY A 32 -3.02 -0.05 -11.01
C GLY A 32 -3.46 0.47 -12.36
N TYR A 33 -4.73 0.80 -12.54
CA TYR A 33 -5.21 1.41 -13.78
C TYR A 33 -4.79 2.87 -13.94
N PHE A 34 -4.82 3.64 -12.85
CA PHE A 34 -4.55 5.09 -12.88
C PHE A 34 -3.12 5.46 -12.46
N THR A 35 -2.38 4.54 -11.84
CA THR A 35 -0.96 4.72 -11.52
C THR A 35 -0.07 4.20 -12.63
N GLU A 36 1.04 4.89 -12.87
CA GLU A 36 2.09 4.46 -13.80
C GLU A 36 3.26 3.80 -13.06
N ARG A 37 3.02 3.21 -11.88
CA ARG A 37 4.03 2.67 -10.97
C ARG A 37 4.06 1.16 -10.99
N GLN A 38 5.20 0.58 -10.65
CA GLN A 38 5.30 -0.86 -10.44
C GLN A 38 4.56 -1.24 -9.16
N LEU A 39 3.66 -2.22 -9.25
CA LEU A 39 2.84 -2.67 -8.12
C LEU A 39 3.24 -4.05 -7.61
N VAL A 40 3.20 -4.20 -6.29
CA VAL A 40 3.12 -5.49 -5.59
C VAL A 40 1.70 -5.63 -5.07
N ASP A 41 0.99 -6.63 -5.57
CA ASP A 41 -0.41 -6.88 -5.20
C ASP A 41 -0.49 -7.66 -3.90
N MET A 42 -0.83 -6.98 -2.82
CA MET A 42 -0.88 -7.54 -1.46
C MET A 42 -2.05 -8.51 -1.23
N ALA A 43 -2.98 -8.65 -2.17
CA ALA A 43 -4.01 -9.69 -2.14
C ALA A 43 -3.57 -10.99 -2.83
N GLY A 44 -2.44 -10.97 -3.56
CA GLY A 44 -1.86 -12.15 -4.21
C GLY A 44 -2.55 -12.59 -5.50
N LEU A 45 -3.38 -11.75 -6.12
CA LEU A 45 -4.06 -12.06 -7.38
C LEU A 45 -3.08 -12.07 -8.56
N ILE A 46 -2.16 -11.10 -8.61
CA ILE A 46 -1.12 -11.01 -9.64
C ILE A 46 0.30 -11.26 -9.11
N THR A 47 0.46 -11.43 -7.80
CA THR A 47 1.75 -11.75 -7.14
C THR A 47 1.62 -13.09 -6.37
N PRO A 48 1.48 -14.23 -7.07
CA PRO A 48 1.19 -15.51 -6.42
C PRO A 48 2.29 -15.99 -5.46
N ASP A 49 3.55 -15.60 -5.68
CA ASP A 49 4.68 -15.99 -4.82
C ASP A 49 4.58 -15.43 -3.40
N LEU A 50 3.76 -14.39 -3.21
CA LEU A 50 3.51 -13.77 -1.90
C LEU A 50 2.48 -14.56 -1.08
N VAL A 51 1.62 -15.34 -1.74
CA VAL A 51 0.45 -16.02 -1.12
C VAL A 51 0.82 -16.80 0.15
N PRO A 52 1.96 -17.53 0.22
CA PRO A 52 2.37 -18.22 1.43
C PRO A 52 2.56 -17.31 2.67
N PHE A 53 2.76 -16.00 2.46
CA PHE A 53 3.04 -15.02 3.52
C PHE A 53 1.82 -14.17 3.91
N LEU A 54 0.69 -14.27 3.21
CA LEU A 54 -0.50 -13.42 3.44
C LEU A 54 -1.03 -13.47 4.88
N ALA A 55 -0.89 -14.62 5.54
CA ALA A 55 -1.35 -14.82 6.92
C ALA A 55 -0.29 -14.45 7.98
N HIS A 56 0.90 -14.00 7.57
CA HIS A 56 2.01 -13.69 8.48
C HIS A 56 2.72 -12.40 8.04
N GLU A 57 2.22 -11.27 8.55
CA GLU A 57 2.68 -9.92 8.21
C GLU A 57 4.20 -9.71 8.31
N PRO A 58 4.93 -10.26 9.30
CA PRO A 58 6.39 -10.12 9.34
C PRO A 58 7.10 -10.78 8.15
N SER A 59 6.63 -11.94 7.69
CA SER A 59 7.17 -12.59 6.49
C SER A 59 6.77 -11.86 5.22
N LEU A 60 5.54 -11.35 5.19
CA LEU A 60 5.06 -10.50 4.10
C LEU A 60 5.93 -9.25 3.97
N PHE A 61 6.20 -8.54 5.06
CA PHE A 61 7.10 -7.39 5.05
C PHE A 61 8.51 -7.76 4.58
N ALA A 62 9.07 -8.88 5.04
CA ALA A 62 10.37 -9.34 4.56
C ALA A 62 10.38 -9.57 3.04
N TYR A 63 9.31 -10.13 2.48
CA TYR A 63 9.11 -10.28 1.04
C TYR A 63 9.06 -8.91 0.34
N LEU A 64 8.25 -7.97 0.84
CA LEU A 64 8.14 -6.61 0.29
C LEU A 64 9.48 -5.89 0.27
N ARG A 65 10.27 -6.03 1.35
CA ARG A 65 11.60 -5.45 1.45
C ARG A 65 12.56 -6.05 0.43
N ASN A 66 12.56 -7.37 0.28
CA ASN A 66 13.37 -8.03 -0.73
C ASN A 66 12.96 -7.67 -2.17
N PHE A 67 11.66 -7.44 -2.39
CA PHE A 67 11.12 -6.98 -3.67
C PHE A 67 11.46 -5.50 -3.97
N GLY A 68 11.92 -4.75 -2.98
CA GLY A 68 12.26 -3.33 -3.13
C GLY A 68 11.05 -2.40 -3.06
N ALA A 69 9.94 -2.84 -2.45
CA ALA A 69 8.80 -1.96 -2.20
C ALA A 69 9.23 -0.76 -1.33
N GLN A 70 8.88 0.44 -1.77
CA GLN A 70 9.19 1.70 -1.10
C GLN A 70 7.96 2.28 -0.39
N TYR A 71 6.78 1.99 -0.92
CA TYR A 71 5.53 2.48 -0.36
C TYR A 71 4.56 1.32 -0.10
N LEU A 72 3.70 1.51 0.91
CA LEU A 72 2.55 0.65 1.21
C LEU A 72 1.26 1.46 1.09
N VAL A 73 0.28 0.94 0.36
CA VAL A 73 -1.07 1.49 0.27
C VAL A 73 -2.04 0.51 0.91
N THR A 74 -2.60 0.93 2.04
CA THR A 74 -3.64 0.17 2.75
C THR A 74 -5.00 0.38 2.11
N ALA A 75 -5.90 -0.58 2.31
CA ALA A 75 -7.30 -0.48 1.91
C ALA A 75 -8.19 -0.58 3.16
N PRO A 76 -9.44 -0.08 3.13
CA PRO A 76 -10.32 -0.16 4.28
C PRO A 76 -10.58 -1.60 4.73
N GLY A 77 -10.30 -1.89 6.00
CA GLY A 77 -10.33 -3.24 6.56
C GLY A 77 -9.00 -4.01 6.47
N TRP A 78 -7.98 -3.42 5.85
CA TRP A 78 -6.64 -3.99 5.66
C TRP A 78 -5.56 -3.02 6.14
N PRO A 79 -5.43 -2.83 7.47
CA PRO A 79 -4.55 -1.82 8.05
C PRO A 79 -3.06 -2.18 8.04
N TYR A 80 -2.72 -3.47 7.96
CA TYR A 80 -1.34 -3.99 8.04
C TYR A 80 -0.55 -3.45 9.25
N GLU A 81 -1.14 -3.55 10.44
CA GLU A 81 -0.62 -2.91 11.66
C GLU A 81 0.76 -3.43 12.04
N GLU A 82 1.03 -4.72 11.87
CA GLU A 82 2.34 -5.28 12.17
C GLU A 82 3.38 -4.79 11.17
N ILE A 83 3.07 -4.77 9.87
CA ILE A 83 3.97 -4.23 8.85
C ILE A 83 4.31 -2.76 9.15
N VAL A 84 3.30 -1.93 9.44
CA VAL A 84 3.53 -0.51 9.78
C VAL A 84 4.40 -0.40 11.03
N GLY A 85 4.12 -1.20 12.06
CA GLY A 85 4.88 -1.21 13.31
C GLY A 85 6.34 -1.62 13.15
N ILE A 86 6.62 -2.72 12.44
CA ILE A 86 7.99 -3.26 12.29
C ILE A 86 8.83 -2.49 11.27
N SER A 87 8.19 -1.86 10.28
CA SER A 87 8.88 -1.11 9.23
C SER A 87 9.26 0.30 9.64
N GLY A 88 8.63 0.83 10.69
CA GLY A 88 8.72 2.25 11.06
C GLY A 88 8.13 3.18 10.00
N ALA A 89 7.27 2.66 9.12
CA ALA A 89 6.74 3.42 7.99
C ALA A 89 6.02 4.68 8.43
N GLN A 90 6.19 5.75 7.67
CA GLN A 90 5.58 7.05 7.95
C GLN A 90 4.38 7.26 7.04
N VAL A 91 3.28 7.75 7.61
CA VAL A 91 2.12 8.17 6.81
C VAL A 91 2.51 9.41 5.99
N VAL A 92 2.44 9.30 4.67
CA VAL A 92 2.71 10.41 3.74
C VAL A 92 1.43 10.94 3.08
N TYR A 93 0.37 10.11 3.02
CA TYR A 93 -0.93 10.52 2.53
C TYR A 93 -2.06 9.66 3.12
N SER A 94 -3.23 10.23 3.32
CA SER A 94 -4.45 9.51 3.70
C SER A 94 -5.66 10.22 3.12
N THR A 95 -6.62 9.46 2.59
CA THR A 95 -7.81 10.02 1.93
C THR A 95 -8.75 10.73 2.91
N ASN A 96 -8.68 10.42 4.21
CA ASN A 96 -9.59 10.94 5.25
C ASN A 96 -11.06 10.88 4.84
N TYR A 97 -11.46 9.84 4.12
CA TYR A 97 -12.78 9.76 3.53
C TYR A 97 -13.83 9.53 4.64
N ALA A 98 -14.82 10.42 4.71
CA ALA A 98 -15.74 10.48 5.86
C ALA A 98 -16.50 9.18 6.08
N TRP A 99 -16.92 8.51 4.99
CA TRP A 99 -17.67 7.26 5.08
C TRP A 99 -16.86 6.13 5.71
N THR A 100 -15.57 5.99 5.40
CA THR A 100 -14.71 4.94 5.98
C THR A 100 -14.50 5.14 7.47
N ILE A 101 -14.36 6.41 7.89
CA ILE A 101 -14.29 6.80 9.29
C ILE A 101 -15.61 6.45 10.01
N GLU A 102 -16.76 6.74 9.41
CA GLU A 102 -18.08 6.38 9.96
C GLU A 102 -18.27 4.87 10.12
N GLN A 103 -17.64 4.05 9.29
CA GLN A 103 -17.65 2.59 9.42
C GLN A 103 -16.65 2.04 10.45
N GLY A 104 -15.80 2.88 11.04
CA GLY A 104 -14.74 2.46 11.97
C GLY A 104 -13.61 1.67 11.30
N LEU A 105 -13.42 1.84 9.99
CA LEU A 105 -12.34 1.21 9.23
C LEU A 105 -11.17 2.19 9.04
N ASN A 106 -9.98 1.67 8.72
CA ASN A 106 -8.88 2.52 8.27
C ASN A 106 -9.21 3.17 6.92
N ASN A 107 -8.71 4.38 6.70
CA ASN A 107 -8.74 5.00 5.38
C ASN A 107 -7.70 4.36 4.46
N MET A 108 -7.88 4.55 3.15
CA MET A 108 -6.78 4.31 2.21
C MET A 108 -5.63 5.26 2.55
N THR A 109 -4.52 4.67 2.97
CA THR A 109 -3.38 5.42 3.51
C THR A 109 -2.12 4.96 2.81
N VAL A 110 -1.31 5.92 2.37
CA VAL A 110 0.00 5.70 1.77
C VAL A 110 1.04 5.90 2.86
N TYR A 111 1.84 4.85 3.07
CA TYR A 111 2.97 4.84 3.96
C TYR A 111 4.25 4.78 3.14
N GLU A 112 5.27 5.52 3.54
CA GLU A 112 6.63 5.41 3.03
C GLU A 112 7.46 4.55 3.98
N PHE A 113 8.08 3.49 3.48
CA PHE A 113 8.96 2.66 4.26
C PHE A 113 10.27 3.39 4.56
N VAL A 114 10.78 3.23 5.78
CA VAL A 114 12.08 3.81 6.14
C VAL A 114 13.18 3.17 5.27
N PRO A 115 14.01 3.97 4.58
CA PRO A 115 15.13 3.46 3.82
C PRO A 115 16.08 2.66 4.72
N ILE A 116 16.68 1.59 4.18
CA ILE A 116 17.80 0.94 4.86
C ILE A 116 18.93 1.97 4.87
N GLY A 117 19.43 2.33 6.05
CA GLY A 117 20.66 3.12 6.15
C GLY A 117 21.81 2.43 5.42
N PRO A 118 22.84 3.18 4.98
CA PRO A 118 24.03 2.58 4.37
C PRO A 118 24.74 1.58 5.29
#